data_AF-A0A2N2LMI6-F1
#
_entry.id   AF-A0A2N2LMI6-F1
#
_cell.length_a   1.000
_cell.length_b   1.000
_cell.length_c   1.000
_cell.angle_alpha   90.00
_cell.angle_beta   90.00
_cell.angle_gamma   90.00
#
_symmetry.space_group_name_H-M   'P 1'
#
loop_
_entity.id
_entity.type
_entity.pdbx_description
1 polymer ?
#
loop_
_entity_poly.entity_id
_entity_poly.type
_entity_poly.pdbx_seq_one_letter_code
_entity_poly.pdbx_strand_id
1 'polypeptide(L)'
;MRQACIKGMKNSCGLMLRIPLPIFGVRGMRFLAKKIIKSEDKLGFQEACRNLAGTVRWVEETGTGGAGFRYMYAAFMQEASELFGSEDLARLSHDMTTIGDTWREFSVMSARIIKQRNKTEATFANAGGLILKCADLEEAFFKNLQKAVKKLKA
;
A
#
# COMPACT_ATOMS: atom_id res chain seq x y z
N MET A 1 0.96 -5.54 27.21
CA MET A 1 0.86 -4.63 26.04
C MET A 1 2.01 -4.84 25.05
N ARG A 2 3.28 -4.66 25.44
CA ARG A 2 4.46 -4.80 24.57
C ARG A 2 4.54 -6.12 23.78
N GLN A 3 4.33 -7.27 24.42
CA GLN A 3 4.29 -8.57 23.72
C GLN A 3 3.24 -8.62 22.60
N ALA A 4 2.07 -8.03 22.82
CA ALA A 4 1.00 -7.99 21.83
C ALA A 4 1.41 -7.12 20.62
N CYS A 5 2.04 -5.96 20.85
CA CYS A 5 2.58 -5.12 19.78
C CYS A 5 3.62 -5.87 18.93
N ILE A 6 4.58 -6.55 19.59
CA ILE A 6 5.60 -7.36 18.90
C ILE A 6 4.94 -8.47 18.07
N LYS A 7 3.98 -9.19 18.64
CA LYS A 7 3.25 -10.26 17.95
C LYS A 7 2.48 -9.72 16.75
N GLY A 8 1.79 -8.59 16.90
CA GLY A 8 1.06 -7.91 15.83
C GLY A 8 1.99 -7.51 14.68
N MET A 9 3.09 -6.81 14.97
CA MET A 9 4.06 -6.40 13.95
C MET A 9 4.68 -7.60 13.20
N LYS A 10 5.03 -8.68 13.91
CA LYS A 10 5.52 -9.92 13.28
C LYS A 10 4.47 -10.54 12.36
N ASN A 11 3.21 -10.56 12.79
CA ASN A 11 2.12 -11.09 11.99
C ASN A 11 1.91 -10.27 10.71
N SER A 12 1.87 -8.93 10.81
CA SER A 12 1.77 -8.04 9.65
C SER A 12 2.91 -8.28 8.64
N CYS A 13 4.16 -8.42 9.12
CA CYS A 13 5.29 -8.77 8.26
C CYS A 13 5.08 -10.11 7.54
N GLY A 14 4.56 -11.12 8.24
CA GLY A 14 4.27 -12.44 7.66
C GLY A 14 3.22 -12.38 6.56
N LEU A 15 2.10 -11.70 6.81
CA LEU A 15 1.01 -11.55 5.86
C LEU A 15 1.43 -10.79 4.60
N MET A 16 2.32 -9.80 4.72
CA MET A 16 2.72 -8.98 3.59
C MET A 16 3.86 -9.57 2.77
N LEU A 17 4.78 -10.30 3.40
CA LEU A 17 6.02 -10.80 2.75
C LEU A 17 6.01 -12.30 2.44
N ARG A 18 5.29 -13.12 3.21
CA ARG A 18 5.52 -14.59 3.25
C ARG A 18 4.34 -15.43 2.79
N ILE A 19 3.18 -14.85 2.49
CA ILE A 19 2.06 -15.64 1.96
C ILE A 19 2.51 -16.27 0.62
N PRO A 20 2.50 -17.61 0.47
CA PRO A 20 3.04 -18.29 -0.70
C PRO A 20 2.10 -18.23 -1.92
N LEU A 21 1.11 -17.34 -1.90
CA LEU A 21 0.14 -17.14 -2.98
C LEU A 21 0.42 -15.81 -3.70
N PRO A 22 0.38 -15.77 -5.05
CA PRO A 22 0.82 -14.61 -5.83
C PRO A 22 -0.13 -13.40 -5.73
N ILE A 23 -1.35 -13.59 -5.25
CA ILE A 23 -2.41 -12.57 -5.20
C ILE A 23 -2.53 -11.87 -3.83
N PHE A 24 -1.63 -12.16 -2.88
CA PHE A 24 -1.66 -11.60 -1.53
C PHE A 24 -0.42 -10.75 -1.21
N GLY A 25 -0.56 -9.86 -0.24
CA GLY A 25 0.50 -8.96 0.21
C GLY A 25 1.08 -8.12 -0.94
N VAL A 26 2.40 -7.89 -0.87
CA VAL A 26 3.15 -7.13 -1.90
C VAL A 26 2.99 -7.76 -3.29
N ARG A 27 2.97 -9.10 -3.38
CA ARG A 27 2.82 -9.80 -4.66
C ARG A 27 1.47 -9.52 -5.30
N GLY A 28 0.41 -9.50 -4.49
CA GLY A 28 -0.94 -9.12 -4.91
C GLY A 28 -1.02 -7.69 -5.45
N MET A 29 -0.34 -6.75 -4.79
CA MET A 29 -0.24 -5.37 -5.27
C MET A 29 0.44 -5.30 -6.63
N ARG A 30 1.57 -6.00 -6.81
CA ARG A 30 2.26 -6.08 -8.12
C ARG A 30 1.41 -6.72 -9.19
N PHE A 31 0.64 -7.76 -8.85
CA PHE A 31 -0.29 -8.40 -9.76
C PHE A 31 -1.39 -7.43 -10.22
N LEU A 32 -2.03 -6.73 -9.28
CA LEU A 32 -3.03 -5.72 -9.56
C LEU A 32 -2.48 -4.60 -10.45
N ALA A 33 -1.29 -4.09 -10.12
CA ALA A 33 -0.64 -3.04 -10.89
C ALA A 33 -0.44 -3.45 -12.36
N LYS A 34 0.10 -4.64 -12.61
CA LYS A 34 0.30 -5.18 -13.97
C LYS A 34 -1.03 -5.33 -14.72
N LYS A 35 -2.11 -5.67 -14.02
CA LYS A 35 -3.45 -5.77 -14.62
C LYS A 35 -3.99 -4.40 -15.01
N ILE A 36 -3.80 -3.37 -14.17
CA ILE A 36 -4.17 -1.98 -14.48
C ILE A 36 -3.39 -1.46 -15.69
N ILE A 37 -2.05 -1.62 -15.71
CA ILE A 37 -1.20 -1.16 -16.83
C ILE A 37 -1.68 -1.70 -18.18
N LYS A 38 -2.02 -2.99 -18.23
CA LYS A 38 -2.44 -3.68 -19.47
C LYS A 38 -3.95 -3.60 -19.75
N SER A 39 -4.72 -2.87 -18.94
CA SER A 39 -6.18 -2.94 -18.99
C SER A 39 -6.76 -2.28 -20.24
N GLU A 40 -6.25 -1.11 -20.63
CA GLU A 40 -6.70 -0.40 -21.82
C GLU A 40 -6.47 -1.22 -23.09
N ASP A 41 -5.25 -1.75 -23.27
CA ASP A 41 -4.90 -2.56 -24.45
C ASP A 41 -5.75 -3.83 -24.57
N LYS A 42 -6.15 -4.43 -23.44
CA LYS A 42 -6.87 -5.71 -23.42
C LYS A 42 -8.38 -5.58 -23.50
N LEU A 43 -8.93 -4.50 -22.96
CA LEU A 43 -10.38 -4.36 -22.73
C LEU A 43 -10.98 -3.18 -23.51
N GLY A 44 -10.14 -2.30 -24.06
CA GLY A 44 -10.56 -1.00 -24.56
C GLY A 44 -10.80 0.01 -23.44
N PHE A 45 -10.70 1.30 -23.79
CA PHE A 45 -10.69 2.40 -22.82
C PHE A 45 -11.91 2.43 -21.88
N GLN A 46 -13.13 2.22 -22.41
CA GLN A 46 -14.36 2.30 -21.60
C GLN A 46 -14.43 1.19 -20.54
N GLU A 47 -14.13 -0.05 -20.91
CA GLU A 47 -14.15 -1.19 -19.99
C GLU A 47 -12.97 -1.12 -19.00
N ALA A 48 -11.80 -0.67 -19.45
CA ALA A 48 -10.66 -0.39 -18.58
C ALA A 48 -11.01 0.67 -17.52
N CYS A 49 -11.71 1.76 -17.90
CA CYS A 49 -12.22 2.76 -16.97
C CYS A 49 -13.21 2.18 -15.95
N ARG A 50 -14.14 1.31 -16.38
CA ARG A 50 -15.09 0.64 -15.48
C ARG A 50 -14.37 -0.22 -14.43
N ASN A 51 -13.38 -1.00 -14.86
CA ASN A 51 -12.57 -1.84 -13.97
C ASN A 51 -11.71 -1.00 -13.02
N LEU A 52 -11.12 0.09 -13.51
CA LEU A 52 -10.37 1.02 -12.68
C LEU A 52 -11.28 1.69 -11.63
N ALA A 53 -12.49 2.11 -12.00
CA ALA A 53 -13.47 2.65 -11.06
C ALA A 53 -13.91 1.63 -10.00
N GLY A 54 -14.07 0.36 -10.38
CA GLY A 54 -14.28 -0.73 -9.42
C GLY A 54 -13.11 -0.90 -8.46
N THR A 55 -11.88 -0.83 -8.97
CA THR A 55 -10.66 -0.91 -8.15
C THR A 55 -10.55 0.24 -7.15
N VAL A 56 -10.81 1.49 -7.59
CA VAL A 56 -10.80 2.66 -6.71
C VAL A 56 -11.85 2.53 -5.61
N ARG A 57 -13.09 2.17 -5.95
CA ARG A 57 -14.15 1.93 -4.93
C ARG A 57 -13.73 0.85 -3.94
N TRP A 58 -13.15 -0.25 -4.42
CA TRP A 58 -12.64 -1.29 -3.54
C TRP A 58 -11.54 -0.76 -2.61
N VAL A 59 -10.60 0.05 -3.09
CA VAL A 59 -9.53 0.65 -2.27
C VAL A 59 -10.10 1.62 -1.22
N GLU A 60 -11.06 2.46 -1.59
CA GLU A 60 -11.65 3.53 -0.77
C GLU A 60 -12.66 3.00 0.25
N GLU A 61 -13.61 2.15 -0.16
CA GLU A 61 -14.79 1.81 0.65
C GLU A 61 -14.64 0.51 1.44
N THR A 62 -13.90 -0.48 0.96
CA THR A 62 -13.90 -1.83 1.55
C THR A 62 -12.51 -2.36 1.90
N GLY A 63 -11.50 -2.03 1.09
CA GLY A 63 -10.19 -2.68 1.11
C GLY A 63 -9.19 -2.00 2.04
N THR A 64 -8.93 -0.70 1.84
CA THR A 64 -7.84 0.01 2.56
C THR A 64 -8.29 1.26 3.31
N GLY A 65 -9.56 1.62 3.18
CA GLY A 65 -10.11 2.89 3.67
C GLY A 65 -9.51 4.11 2.97
N GLY A 66 -9.19 4.01 1.67
CA GLY A 66 -8.59 5.13 0.92
C GLY A 66 -7.20 5.53 1.44
N ALA A 67 -6.37 4.53 1.75
CA ALA A 67 -5.13 4.65 2.52
C ALA A 67 -5.27 4.83 4.03
N GLY A 68 -6.49 4.93 4.58
CA GLY A 68 -6.77 5.09 6.02
C GLY A 68 -6.07 4.06 6.91
N PHE A 69 -6.02 2.79 6.51
CA PHE A 69 -5.33 1.75 7.29
C PHE A 69 -3.82 1.97 7.38
N ARG A 70 -3.21 2.64 6.40
CA ARG A 70 -1.78 2.97 6.44
C ARG A 70 -1.51 4.09 7.41
N TYR A 71 -2.32 5.14 7.39
CA TYR A 71 -2.23 6.21 8.39
C TYR A 71 -2.49 5.70 9.81
N MET A 72 -3.45 4.79 9.98
CA MET A 72 -3.68 4.12 11.27
C MET A 72 -2.47 3.29 11.70
N TYR A 73 -1.84 2.55 10.78
CA TYR A 73 -0.63 1.80 11.09
C TYR A 73 0.57 2.70 11.37
N ALA A 74 0.67 3.86 10.71
CA ALA A 74 1.68 4.88 10.98
C ALA A 74 1.53 5.46 12.39
N ALA A 75 0.31 5.81 12.81
CA ALA A 75 0.03 6.25 14.18
C ALA A 75 0.40 5.15 15.20
N PHE A 76 0.04 3.90 14.92
CA PHE A 76 0.46 2.76 15.74
C PHE A 76 1.99 2.62 15.82
N MET A 77 2.73 2.82 14.72
CA MET A 77 4.20 2.82 14.74
C MET A 77 4.77 3.96 15.59
N GLN A 78 4.14 5.13 15.56
CA GLN A 78 4.55 6.28 16.36
C GLN A 78 4.39 5.98 17.86
N GLU A 79 3.21 5.54 18.29
CA GLU A 79 2.96 5.16 19.69
C GLU A 79 3.86 3.98 20.13
N ALA A 80 4.09 3.01 19.26
CA ALA A 80 5.01 1.91 19.54
C ALA A 80 6.46 2.42 19.67
N SER A 81 6.87 3.42 18.90
CA SER A 81 8.21 3.99 19.00
C SER A 81 8.46 4.60 20.38
N GLU A 82 7.46 5.29 20.94
CA GLU A 82 7.49 5.86 22.30
C GLU A 82 7.48 4.75 23.35
N LEU A 83 6.60 3.76 23.18
CA LEU A 83 6.48 2.61 24.10
C LEU A 83 7.80 1.82 24.22
N PHE A 84 8.56 1.68 23.13
CA PHE A 84 9.79 0.89 23.08
C PHE A 84 11.08 1.75 23.11
N GLY A 85 10.99 3.08 23.02
CA GLY A 85 12.14 3.97 22.85
C GLY A 85 12.93 3.67 21.58
N SER A 86 12.24 3.41 20.47
CA SER A 86 12.84 2.88 19.24
C SER A 86 12.78 3.87 18.07
N GLU A 87 13.89 4.54 17.77
CA GLU A 87 14.04 5.42 16.59
C GLU A 87 13.72 4.70 15.26
N ASP A 88 14.04 3.40 15.18
CA ASP A 88 13.68 2.56 14.02
C ASP A 88 12.17 2.55 13.76
N LEU A 89 11.34 2.55 14.82
CA LEU A 89 9.87 2.53 14.70
C LEU A 89 9.32 3.92 14.37
N ALA A 90 9.94 4.98 14.91
CA ALA A 90 9.58 6.36 14.59
C ALA A 90 9.81 6.65 13.09
N ARG A 91 10.97 6.23 12.56
CA ARG A 91 11.25 6.33 11.11
C ARG A 91 10.24 5.54 10.28
N LEU A 92 9.90 4.33 10.72
CA LEU A 92 8.90 3.50 10.03
C LEU A 92 7.51 4.15 10.05
N SER A 93 7.14 4.91 11.08
CA SER A 93 5.89 5.69 11.08
C SER A 93 5.83 6.68 9.92
N HIS A 94 6.92 7.43 9.70
CA HIS A 94 7.03 8.35 8.56
C HIS A 94 6.96 7.61 7.22
N ASP A 95 7.71 6.51 7.08
CA ASP A 95 7.69 5.68 5.86
C ASP A 95 6.25 5.21 5.53
N MET A 96 5.49 4.79 6.55
CA MET A 96 4.11 4.34 6.36
C MET A 96 3.14 5.48 5.98
N THR A 97 3.39 6.70 6.48
CA THR A 97 2.64 7.88 6.06
C THR A 97 2.85 8.17 4.57
N THR A 98 4.12 8.13 4.12
CA THR A 98 4.46 8.32 2.69
C THR A 98 3.84 7.25 1.80
N ILE A 99 3.77 6.00 2.27
CA ILE A 99 3.05 4.93 1.55
C ILE A 99 1.57 5.29 1.43
N GLY A 100 0.95 5.77 2.51
CA GLY A 100 -0.44 6.24 2.49
C GLY A 100 -0.68 7.34 1.45
N ASP A 101 0.21 8.32 1.39
CA ASP A 101 0.13 9.43 0.43
C ASP A 101 0.23 8.94 -1.02
N THR A 102 1.12 7.97 -1.28
CA THR A 102 1.27 7.36 -2.61
C THR A 102 -0.01 6.61 -3.04
N TRP A 103 -0.73 6.00 -2.10
CA TRP A 103 -2.03 5.40 -2.39
C TRP A 103 -3.10 6.44 -2.71
N ARG A 104 -3.08 7.61 -2.07
CA ARG A 104 -3.98 8.72 -2.41
C ARG A 104 -3.68 9.30 -3.79
N GLU A 105 -2.39 9.41 -4.15
CA GLU A 105 -1.98 9.79 -5.50
C GLU A 105 -2.58 8.85 -6.55
N PHE A 106 -2.58 7.54 -6.27
CA PHE A 106 -3.22 6.55 -7.15
C PHE A 106 -4.73 6.81 -7.30
N SER A 107 -5.46 7.06 -6.21
CA SER A 107 -6.89 7.36 -6.26
C SER A 107 -7.19 8.62 -7.08
N VAL A 108 -6.39 9.69 -6.89
CA VAL A 108 -6.51 10.94 -7.66
C VAL A 108 -6.21 10.71 -9.14
N MET A 109 -5.14 9.98 -9.46
CA MET A 109 -4.76 9.67 -10.83
C MET A 109 -5.85 8.84 -11.53
N SER A 110 -6.37 7.82 -10.84
CA SER A 110 -7.44 6.98 -11.36
C SER A 110 -8.71 7.77 -11.63
N ALA A 111 -9.09 8.69 -10.74
CA ALA A 111 -10.22 9.58 -10.95
C ALA A 111 -10.02 10.53 -12.16
N ARG A 112 -8.80 10.99 -12.42
CA ARG A 112 -8.47 11.81 -13.59
C ARG A 112 -8.60 11.01 -14.89
N ILE A 113 -8.11 9.77 -14.92
CA ILE A 113 -8.27 8.84 -16.07
C ILE A 113 -9.75 8.66 -16.39
N ILE A 114 -10.55 8.28 -15.40
CA ILE A 114 -11.99 8.00 -15.57
C ILE A 114 -12.75 9.24 -16.06
N LYS A 115 -12.41 10.42 -15.53
CA LYS A 115 -13.01 11.70 -15.95
C LYS A 115 -12.39 12.27 -17.23
N GLN A 116 -11.45 11.56 -17.85
CA GLN A 116 -10.73 11.97 -19.05
C GLN A 116 -10.02 13.33 -18.94
N ARG A 117 -9.51 13.65 -17.74
CA ARG A 117 -8.79 14.91 -17.46
C ARG A 117 -7.27 14.67 -17.55
N ASN A 118 -6.53 15.63 -18.12
CA ASN A 118 -5.07 15.58 -18.27
C ASN A 118 -4.56 14.29 -18.94
N LYS A 119 -5.09 13.97 -20.13
CA LYS A 119 -4.85 12.69 -20.83
C LYS A 119 -3.37 12.32 -21.05
N THR A 120 -2.46 13.30 -21.11
CA THR A 120 -1.02 13.06 -21.30
C THR A 120 -0.36 12.44 -20.05
N GLU A 121 -0.79 12.83 -18.85
CA GLU A 121 -0.21 12.33 -17.58
C GLU A 121 -1.10 11.30 -16.89
N ALA A 122 -2.42 11.40 -17.07
CA ALA A 122 -3.39 10.48 -16.49
C ALA A 122 -3.56 9.27 -17.42
N THR A 123 -2.61 8.33 -17.35
CA THR A 123 -2.60 7.09 -18.14
C THR A 123 -2.69 5.86 -17.22
N PHE A 124 -3.23 4.75 -17.74
CA PHE A 124 -3.29 3.48 -17.00
C PHE A 124 -1.89 2.97 -16.62
N ALA A 125 -0.87 3.25 -17.45
CA ALA A 125 0.52 2.96 -17.16
C ALA A 125 0.99 3.70 -15.89
N ASN A 126 0.70 5.00 -15.77
CA ASN A 126 1.09 5.79 -14.61
C ASN A 126 0.31 5.37 -13.35
N ALA A 127 -1.00 5.09 -13.47
CA ALA A 127 -1.79 4.62 -12.33
C ALA A 127 -1.29 3.26 -11.81
N GLY A 128 -1.03 2.31 -12.69
CA GLY A 128 -0.42 1.05 -12.29
C GLY A 128 1.02 1.22 -11.77
N GLY A 129 1.78 2.17 -12.31
CA GLY A 129 3.11 2.56 -11.81
C GLY A 129 3.09 3.02 -10.35
N LEU A 130 2.07 3.77 -9.95
CA LEU A 130 1.88 4.16 -8.54
C LEU A 130 1.63 2.95 -7.63
N ILE A 131 0.84 1.97 -8.06
CA ILE A 131 0.65 0.73 -7.29
C ILE A 131 1.95 -0.08 -7.19
N LEU A 132 2.77 -0.12 -8.26
CA LEU A 132 4.10 -0.74 -8.20
C LEU A 132 5.00 -0.05 -7.18
N LYS A 133 5.02 1.29 -7.20
CA LYS A 133 5.74 2.10 -6.21
C LYS A 133 5.27 1.80 -4.78
N CYS A 134 3.95 1.74 -4.54
CA CYS A 134 3.42 1.32 -3.24
C CYS A 134 3.92 -0.07 -2.84
N ALA A 135 3.99 -1.01 -3.80
CA ALA A 135 4.44 -2.37 -3.51
C ALA A 135 5.93 -2.40 -3.13
N ASP A 136 6.77 -1.63 -3.81
CA ASP A 136 8.19 -1.48 -3.47
C ASP A 136 8.39 -0.87 -2.09
N LEU A 137 7.66 0.21 -1.80
CA LEU A 137 7.72 0.90 -0.51
C LEU A 137 7.23 0.00 0.63
N GLU A 138 6.10 -0.70 0.47
CA GLU A 138 5.59 -1.63 1.48
C GLU A 138 6.53 -2.82 1.68
N GLU A 139 7.12 -3.37 0.61
CA GLU A 139 8.10 -4.43 0.74
C GLU A 139 9.32 -3.99 1.56
N ALA A 140 9.85 -2.80 1.27
CA ALA A 140 10.96 -2.20 2.02
C ALA A 140 10.56 -1.95 3.49
N PHE A 141 9.39 -1.35 3.72
CA PHE A 141 8.84 -1.10 5.04
C PHE A 141 8.75 -2.39 5.86
N PHE A 142 8.11 -3.45 5.36
CA PHE A 142 7.93 -4.69 6.12
C PHE A 142 9.25 -5.45 6.33
N LYS A 143 10.21 -5.36 5.40
CA LYS A 143 11.57 -5.90 5.61
C LYS A 143 12.30 -5.16 6.73
N ASN A 144 12.17 -3.84 6.78
CA ASN A 144 12.78 -3.01 7.82
C ASN A 144 12.10 -3.23 9.18
N LEU A 145 10.76 -3.30 9.21
CA LEU A 145 10.00 -3.62 10.40
C LEU A 145 10.40 -4.99 10.97
N GLN A 146 10.58 -6.01 10.11
CA GLN A 146 11.05 -7.32 10.57
C GLN A 146 12.44 -7.27 11.24
N LYS A 147 13.33 -6.36 10.82
CA LYS A 147 14.62 -6.15 11.47
C LYS A 147 14.46 -5.41 12.80
N ALA A 148 13.67 -4.33 12.82
CA ALA A 148 13.40 -3.54 14.03
C ALA A 148 12.78 -4.39 15.14
N VAL A 149 11.77 -5.19 14.79
CA VAL A 149 11.01 -6.01 15.75
C VAL A 149 11.87 -7.11 16.41
N LYS A 150 12.98 -7.54 15.80
CA LYS A 150 13.92 -8.48 16.42
C LYS A 150 14.72 -7.85 17.56
N LYS A 151 14.88 -6.51 17.56
CA LYS A 151 15.63 -5.76 18.59
C LYS A 151 14.76 -5.41 19.80
N LEU A 152 13.43 -5.41 19.64
CA LEU A 152 12.49 -5.01 20.68
C LEU A 152 12.44 -6.02 21.82
N LYS A 153 12.36 -5.52 23.05
CA LYS A 153 12.17 -6.31 24.28
C LYS A 153 10.76 -6.11 24.82
N ALA A 154 10.11 -7.23 25.14
CA ALA A 154 8.79 -7.27 25.74
C ALA A 154 8.75 -6.63 27.12
#